data_AF-A0A7W6C585-F1
#
_entry.id   AF-A0A7W6C585-F1
#
_cell.length_a   1.000
_cell.length_b   1.000
_cell.length_c   1.000
_cell.angle_alpha   90.00
_cell.angle_beta   90.00
_cell.angle_gamma   90.00
#
_symmetry.space_group_name_H-M   'P 1'
#
loop_
_entity.id
_entity.type
_entity.pdbx_description
1 polymer ?
#
loop_
_entity_poly.entity_id
_entity_poly.type
_entity_poly.pdbx_seq_one_letter_code
_entity_poly.pdbx_strand_id
1 'polypeptide(L)'
;MTVRLRAHHLLCMLTYVGKGYTPGFTVNYDRVAKRLSGGEEIEIVSGPDDICAPLLNDETAHCFRASVNTRDANALSVVTEWLGETFEIGSRIKPDKAFIEKLRSGFQQGSLRTACSGCEWMGLCDRVSASNFCGVKVAPQTTAGVSR
;
A
#
# COMPACT_ATOMS: atom_id res chain seq x y z
N MET A 1 17.59 -5.29 -1.58
CA MET A 1 16.36 -6.10 -1.54
C MET A 1 15.21 -5.15 -1.85
N THR A 2 14.13 -5.65 -2.47
CA THR A 2 12.99 -4.84 -2.91
C THR A 2 11.71 -5.50 -2.41
N VAL A 3 10.75 -4.70 -1.91
CA VAL A 3 9.41 -5.16 -1.55
C VAL A 3 8.56 -5.14 -2.81
N ARG A 4 7.96 -6.29 -3.17
CA ARG A 4 7.04 -6.36 -4.31
C ARG A 4 5.65 -6.01 -3.82
N LEU A 5 5.01 -5.02 -4.44
CA LEU A 5 3.64 -4.63 -4.10
C LEU A 5 2.78 -4.50 -5.36
N ARG A 6 1.54 -4.98 -5.28
CA ARG A 6 0.49 -4.62 -6.22
C ARG A 6 0.08 -3.17 -6.01
N ALA A 7 -0.43 -2.54 -7.06
CA ALA A 7 -0.85 -1.14 -7.01
C ALA A 7 -1.90 -0.86 -5.92
N HIS A 8 -2.86 -1.76 -5.67
CA HIS A 8 -3.81 -1.51 -4.58
C HIS A 8 -3.16 -1.61 -3.18
N HIS A 9 -2.15 -2.47 -3.03
CA HIS A 9 -1.41 -2.62 -1.78
C HIS A 9 -0.49 -1.43 -1.48
N LEU A 10 -0.05 -0.71 -2.52
CA LEU A 10 0.57 0.61 -2.37
C LEU A 10 -0.37 1.62 -1.67
N LEU A 11 -1.68 1.52 -1.90
CA LEU A 11 -2.68 2.32 -1.18
C LEU A 11 -2.99 1.73 0.21
N CYS A 12 -3.12 0.41 0.34
CA CYS A 12 -3.39 -0.24 1.63
C CYS A 12 -2.31 0.06 2.67
N MET A 13 -1.04 0.11 2.27
CA MET A 13 0.06 0.37 3.22
C MET A 13 -0.03 1.72 3.91
N LEU A 14 -0.71 2.70 3.28
CA LEU A 14 -0.87 4.04 3.84
C LEU A 14 -1.67 4.03 5.15
N THR A 15 -2.57 3.06 5.31
CA THR A 15 -3.54 2.94 6.42
C THR A 15 -3.41 1.64 7.21
N TYR A 16 -2.35 0.86 6.98
CA TYR A 16 -2.18 -0.42 7.66
C TYR A 16 -1.91 -0.23 9.16
N VAL A 17 -2.80 -0.77 10.00
CA VAL A 17 -2.77 -0.65 11.48
C VAL A 17 -2.65 -2.02 12.18
N GLY A 18 -2.12 -3.04 11.50
CA GLY A 18 -1.99 -4.38 12.10
C GLY A 18 -3.27 -5.21 12.08
N LYS A 19 -4.13 -5.02 11.07
CA LYS A 19 -5.36 -5.81 10.84
C LYS A 19 -5.32 -6.43 9.46
N GLY A 20 -5.90 -7.63 9.32
CA GLY A 20 -5.99 -8.30 8.02
C GLY A 20 -6.82 -9.57 8.08
N TYR A 21 -6.81 -10.33 6.99
CA TYR A 21 -7.71 -11.46 6.77
C TYR A 21 -7.49 -12.64 7.73
N THR A 22 -6.23 -12.89 8.09
CA THR A 22 -5.84 -13.98 9.00
C THR A 22 -4.70 -13.53 9.92
N PRO A 23 -4.45 -14.25 11.03
CA PRO A 23 -3.26 -14.00 11.84
C PRO A 23 -1.96 -14.10 11.04
N GLY A 24 -1.84 -15.09 10.15
CA GLY A 24 -0.67 -15.27 9.28
C GLY A 24 -0.47 -14.10 8.31
N PHE A 25 -1.55 -13.61 7.70
CA PHE A 25 -1.52 -12.41 6.86
C PHE A 25 -1.05 -11.18 7.66
N THR A 26 -1.55 -11.01 8.88
CA THR A 26 -1.19 -9.87 9.74
C THR A 26 0.27 -9.94 10.16
N VAL A 27 0.77 -11.10 10.58
CA VAL A 27 2.19 -11.30 10.93
C VAL A 27 3.10 -11.02 9.73
N ASN A 28 2.69 -11.43 8.53
CA ASN A 28 3.45 -11.14 7.32
C ASN A 28 3.44 -9.66 6.96
N TYR A 29 2.28 -9.00 6.97
CA TYR A 29 2.18 -7.59 6.66
C TYR A 29 2.92 -6.73 7.70
N ASP A 30 2.98 -7.14 8.96
CA ASP A 30 3.85 -6.51 9.96
C ASP A 30 5.35 -6.56 9.59
N ARG A 31 5.82 -7.66 8.99
CA ARG A 31 7.20 -7.77 8.50
C ARG A 31 7.44 -6.88 7.29
N VAL A 32 6.50 -6.86 6.34
CA VAL A 32 6.57 -5.98 5.16
C VAL A 32 6.54 -4.51 5.58
N ALA A 33 5.68 -4.14 6.53
CA ALA A 33 5.59 -2.77 7.04
C ALA A 33 6.89 -2.31 7.69
N LYS A 34 7.61 -3.19 8.41
CA LYS A 34 8.94 -2.91 8.95
C LYS A 34 9.98 -2.70 7.85
N ARG A 35 9.96 -3.51 6.78
CA ARG A 35 10.85 -3.37 5.61
C ARG A 35 10.65 -2.01 4.92
N LEU A 36 9.39 -1.65 4.64
CA LEU A 36 9.03 -0.36 4.07
C LEU A 36 9.42 0.81 4.99
N SER A 37 9.17 0.67 6.30
CA SER A 37 9.62 1.62 7.32
C SER A 37 11.13 1.55 7.60
N GLY A 38 11.88 0.69 6.92
CA GLY A 38 13.34 0.71 6.85
C GLY A 38 13.88 1.32 5.56
N GLY A 39 13.00 1.78 4.65
CA GLY A 39 13.36 2.44 3.42
C GLY A 39 13.63 1.48 2.25
N GLU A 40 13.22 0.22 2.37
CA GLU A 40 13.32 -0.73 1.28
C GLU A 40 12.47 -0.26 0.07
N GLU A 41 13.06 -0.31 -1.12
CA GLU A 41 12.41 0.08 -2.38
C GLU A 41 11.19 -0.80 -2.66
N ILE A 42 10.19 -0.23 -3.31
CA ILE A 42 9.00 -0.94 -3.79
C ILE A 42 9.14 -1.19 -5.30
N GLU A 43 8.85 -2.40 -5.75
CA GLU A 43 8.59 -2.70 -7.17
C GLU A 43 7.10 -2.95 -7.34
N ILE A 44 6.46 -2.22 -8.28
CA ILE A 44 5.06 -2.45 -8.62
C ILE A 44 4.96 -3.74 -9.43
N VAL A 45 4.17 -4.71 -8.96
CA VAL A 45 3.99 -6.00 -9.61
C VAL A 45 2.54 -6.27 -9.97
N SER A 46 2.33 -7.15 -10.96
CA SER A 46 1.03 -7.75 -11.25
C SER A 46 0.89 -9.09 -10.52
N GLY A 47 -0.35 -9.49 -10.22
CA GLY A 47 -0.62 -10.73 -9.48
C GLY A 47 -0.21 -10.65 -8.00
N PRO A 48 -0.30 -11.74 -7.23
CA PRO A 48 -0.05 -11.71 -5.80
C PRO A 48 1.37 -11.23 -5.43
N ASP A 49 1.50 -10.54 -4.30
CA ASP A 49 2.74 -9.87 -3.89
C ASP A 49 3.25 -10.29 -2.50
N ASP A 50 4.25 -9.57 -1.99
CA ASP A 50 4.88 -9.85 -0.70
C ASP A 50 3.89 -9.78 0.47
N ILE A 51 2.79 -9.03 0.38
CA ILE A 51 1.76 -8.95 1.42
C ILE A 51 0.82 -10.17 1.32
N CYS A 52 0.44 -10.57 0.09
CA CYS A 52 -0.44 -11.71 -0.17
C CYS A 52 0.15 -13.07 0.23
N ALA A 53 1.48 -13.20 0.32
CA ALA A 53 2.19 -14.48 0.39
C ALA A 53 1.56 -15.56 1.30
N PRO A 54 1.08 -15.27 2.52
CA PRO A 54 0.47 -16.28 3.39
C PRO A 54 -0.87 -16.86 2.90
N LEU A 55 -1.52 -16.23 1.93
CA LEU A 55 -2.81 -16.64 1.38
C LEU A 55 -2.68 -17.53 0.14
N LEU A 56 -1.48 -17.66 -0.43
CA LEU A 56 -1.30 -18.29 -1.75
C LEU A 56 -1.48 -19.81 -1.77
N ASN A 57 -1.53 -20.45 -0.60
CA ASN A 57 -1.84 -21.87 -0.48
C ASN A 57 -3.34 -22.18 -0.62
N ASP A 58 -4.19 -21.15 -0.71
CA ASP A 58 -5.63 -21.28 -0.92
C ASP A 58 -5.97 -20.81 -2.34
N GLU A 59 -6.42 -21.73 -3.19
CA GLU A 59 -6.82 -21.43 -4.58
C GLU A 59 -8.03 -20.48 -4.65
N THR A 60 -8.80 -20.38 -3.57
CA THR A 60 -9.93 -19.45 -3.45
C THR A 60 -9.54 -18.10 -2.84
N ALA A 61 -8.24 -17.89 -2.57
CA ALA A 61 -7.73 -16.67 -2.00
C ALA A 61 -8.19 -15.44 -2.79
N HIS A 62 -8.63 -14.43 -2.04
CA HIS A 62 -9.21 -13.22 -2.62
C HIS A 62 -8.29 -12.54 -3.66
N CYS A 63 -6.97 -12.72 -3.52
CA CYS A 63 -5.94 -12.12 -4.37
C CYS A 63 -6.05 -12.52 -5.85
N PHE A 64 -6.73 -13.63 -6.16
CA PHE A 64 -6.94 -14.12 -7.53
C PHE A 64 -8.25 -13.64 -8.16
N ARG A 65 -9.13 -12.98 -7.40
CA ARG A 65 -10.44 -12.54 -7.92
C ARG A 65 -10.26 -11.42 -8.96
N ALA A 66 -11.05 -11.48 -10.03
CA ALA A 66 -11.03 -10.45 -11.09
C ALA A 66 -11.28 -9.03 -10.55
N SER A 67 -12.12 -8.88 -9.51
CA SER A 67 -12.35 -7.59 -8.86
C SER A 67 -11.09 -7.00 -8.20
N VAL A 68 -10.13 -7.83 -7.77
CA VAL A 68 -8.84 -7.36 -7.24
C VAL A 68 -7.94 -6.87 -8.37
N ASN A 69 -7.95 -7.54 -9.52
CA ASN A 69 -7.20 -7.08 -10.70
C ASN A 69 -7.72 -5.73 -11.21
N THR A 70 -9.04 -5.53 -11.24
CA THR A 70 -9.64 -4.22 -11.55
C THR A 70 -9.23 -3.16 -10.52
N ARG A 71 -9.19 -3.52 -9.23
CA ARG A 71 -8.73 -2.62 -8.17
C ARG A 71 -7.27 -2.19 -8.36
N ASP A 72 -6.40 -3.09 -8.81
CA ASP A 72 -5.02 -2.74 -9.14
C ASP A 72 -4.91 -1.75 -10.28
N ALA A 73 -5.62 -2.01 -11.37
CA ALA A 73 -5.59 -1.12 -12.53
C ALA A 73 -6.07 0.29 -12.13
N ASN A 74 -7.16 0.37 -11.36
CA ASN A 74 -7.67 1.64 -10.85
C ASN A 74 -6.67 2.31 -9.91
N ALA A 75 -6.07 1.56 -8.99
CA ALA A 75 -5.08 2.10 -8.05
C ALA A 75 -3.85 2.67 -8.76
N LEU A 76 -3.34 1.95 -9.76
CA LEU A 76 -2.20 2.42 -10.56
C LEU A 76 -2.56 3.70 -11.33
N SER A 77 -3.74 3.72 -11.95
CA SER A 77 -4.23 4.90 -12.69
C SER A 77 -4.32 6.13 -11.79
N VAL A 78 -4.97 6.04 -10.63
CA VAL A 78 -5.16 7.21 -9.75
C VAL A 78 -3.86 7.66 -9.08
N VAL A 79 -2.93 6.73 -8.82
CA VAL A 79 -1.60 7.07 -8.28
C VAL A 79 -0.78 7.82 -9.32
N THR A 80 -0.75 7.33 -10.56
CA THR A 80 -0.08 7.99 -11.69
C THR A 80 -0.62 9.41 -11.91
N GLU A 81 -1.95 9.55 -11.97
CA GLU A 81 -2.61 10.85 -12.11
C GLU A 81 -2.29 11.80 -10.94
N TRP A 82 -2.42 11.33 -9.70
CA TRP A 82 -2.18 12.13 -8.50
C TRP A 82 -0.72 12.59 -8.36
N LEU A 83 0.23 11.72 -8.71
CA LEU A 83 1.63 12.03 -8.61
C LEU A 83 2.11 12.91 -9.76
N GLY A 84 1.42 12.89 -10.91
CA GLY A 84 1.86 13.56 -12.14
C GLY A 84 3.08 12.87 -12.77
N GLU A 85 3.24 11.58 -12.50
CA GLU A 85 4.36 10.74 -12.95
C GLU A 85 3.81 9.39 -13.40
N THR A 86 4.34 8.85 -14.49
CA THR A 86 3.90 7.56 -15.03
C THR A 86 4.48 6.41 -14.22
N PHE A 87 3.60 5.64 -13.57
CA PHE A 87 3.95 4.35 -12.98
C PHE A 87 3.33 3.20 -13.77
N GLU A 88 4.11 2.13 -13.93
CA GLU A 88 3.74 0.89 -14.61
C GLU A 88 4.24 -0.34 -13.82
N ILE A 89 3.87 -1.53 -14.29
CA ILE A 89 4.41 -2.76 -13.71
C ILE A 89 5.93 -2.80 -13.96
N GLY A 90 6.70 -3.05 -12.91
CA GLY A 90 8.15 -2.98 -12.90
C GLY A 90 8.71 -1.62 -12.46
N SER A 91 7.88 -0.58 -12.37
CA SER A 91 8.32 0.70 -11.79
C SER A 91 8.80 0.51 -10.35
N ARG A 92 9.87 1.24 -10.03
CA ARG A 92 10.50 1.23 -8.71
C ARG A 92 10.27 2.54 -7.99
N ILE A 93 9.87 2.44 -6.74
CA ILE A 93 9.50 3.57 -5.89
C ILE A 93 10.34 3.52 -4.64
N LYS A 94 11.00 4.63 -4.31
CA LYS A 94 11.55 4.84 -2.99
C LYS A 94 10.44 5.39 -2.07
N PRO A 95 9.98 4.65 -1.05
CA PRO A 95 8.90 5.11 -0.17
C PRO A 95 9.43 6.08 0.89
N ASP A 96 10.02 7.19 0.45
CA ASP A 96 10.50 8.23 1.35
C ASP A 96 9.35 9.03 1.98
N LYS A 97 9.70 9.93 2.89
CA LYS A 97 8.71 10.76 3.59
C LYS A 97 7.85 11.59 2.64
N ALA A 98 8.44 12.22 1.64
CA ALA A 98 7.70 13.08 0.71
C ALA A 98 6.69 12.26 -0.11
N PHE A 99 7.10 11.09 -0.58
CA PHE A 99 6.23 10.16 -1.29
C PHE A 99 5.04 9.71 -0.42
N ILE A 100 5.32 9.24 0.80
CA ILE A 100 4.28 8.76 1.73
C ILE A 100 3.31 9.89 2.10
N GLU A 101 3.82 11.10 2.39
CA GLU A 101 2.98 12.26 2.73
C GLU A 101 2.11 12.70 1.55
N LYS A 102 2.66 12.72 0.32
CA LYS A 102 1.90 13.06 -0.89
C LYS A 102 0.78 12.06 -1.15
N LEU A 103 1.04 10.76 -1.04
CA LEU A 103 0.00 9.75 -1.17
C LEU A 103 -1.04 9.84 -0.05
N ARG A 104 -0.63 10.04 1.20
CA ARG A 104 -1.56 10.22 2.33
C ARG A 104 -2.47 11.43 2.14
N SER A 105 -1.94 12.53 1.61
CA SER A 105 -2.73 13.71 1.26
C SER A 105 -3.78 13.40 0.20
N GLY A 106 -3.42 12.73 -0.89
CA GLY A 106 -4.38 12.30 -1.93
C GLY A 106 -5.40 11.27 -1.43
N PHE A 107 -5.01 10.44 -0.46
CA PHE A 107 -5.90 9.49 0.20
C PHE A 107 -6.91 10.18 1.12
N GLN A 108 -6.48 11.20 1.88
CA GLN A 108 -7.37 12.02 2.72
C GLN A 108 -8.34 12.88 1.90
N GLN A 109 -7.89 13.41 0.76
CA GLN A 109 -8.74 14.19 -0.15
C GLN A 109 -9.77 13.34 -0.91
N GLY A 110 -9.66 12.01 -0.85
CA GLY A 110 -10.57 11.10 -1.52
C GLY A 110 -10.15 10.74 -2.95
N SER A 111 -9.22 11.45 -3.59
CA SER A 111 -8.78 11.18 -4.96
C SER A 111 -8.28 9.75 -5.14
N LEU A 112 -7.40 9.30 -4.24
CA LEU A 112 -6.89 7.91 -4.26
C LEU A 112 -7.91 6.88 -3.75
N ARG A 113 -8.97 7.32 -3.05
CA ARG A 113 -9.99 6.42 -2.48
C ARG A 113 -10.95 5.87 -3.52
N THR A 114 -11.09 6.54 -4.65
CA THR A 114 -11.93 6.09 -5.77
C THR A 114 -11.55 4.67 -6.23
N ALA A 115 -10.25 4.35 -6.25
CA ALA A 115 -9.75 3.02 -6.55
C ALA A 115 -10.13 1.96 -5.50
N CYS A 116 -10.48 2.34 -4.27
CA CYS A 116 -10.78 1.40 -3.19
C CYS A 116 -12.23 0.87 -3.21
N SER A 117 -13.07 1.29 -4.16
CA SER A 117 -14.49 0.91 -4.22
C SER A 117 -14.70 -0.61 -4.09
N GLY A 118 -15.69 -1.00 -3.27
CA GLY A 118 -16.02 -2.40 -2.98
C GLY A 118 -14.97 -3.15 -2.14
N CYS A 119 -14.00 -2.47 -1.52
CA CYS A 119 -13.10 -3.10 -0.55
C CYS A 119 -13.75 -3.20 0.83
N GLU A 120 -13.72 -4.38 1.45
CA GLU A 120 -14.31 -4.62 2.77
C GLU A 120 -13.66 -3.77 3.89
N TRP A 121 -12.41 -3.36 3.70
CA TRP A 121 -11.65 -2.57 4.66
C TRP A 121 -11.88 -1.06 4.55
N MET A 122 -12.69 -0.58 3.59
CA MET A 122 -12.89 0.86 3.35
C MET A 122 -13.22 1.63 4.63
N GLY A 123 -14.18 1.15 5.43
CA GLY A 123 -14.58 1.81 6.67
C GLY A 123 -13.49 1.84 7.75
N LEU A 124 -12.56 0.88 7.75
CA LEU A 124 -11.36 0.94 8.59
C LEU A 124 -10.41 2.03 8.09
N CYS A 125 -10.13 2.04 6.79
CA CYS A 125 -9.25 3.01 6.16
C CYS A 125 -9.77 4.45 6.33
N ASP A 126 -11.09 4.66 6.29
CA ASP A 126 -11.74 5.95 6.57
C ASP A 126 -11.37 6.48 7.95
N ARG A 127 -11.54 5.64 8.98
CA ARG A 127 -11.21 6.03 10.37
C ARG A 127 -9.73 6.34 10.55
N VAL A 128 -8.86 5.52 9.95
CA VAL A 128 -7.40 5.76 10.01
C VAL A 128 -7.04 7.07 9.32
N SER A 129 -7.57 7.32 8.13
CA SER A 129 -7.34 8.56 7.38
C SER A 129 -7.84 9.81 8.12
N ALA A 130 -9.04 9.73 8.72
CA ALA A 130 -9.61 10.80 9.54
C ALA A 130 -8.81 11.06 10.84
N SER A 131 -8.11 10.05 11.36
CA SER A 131 -7.23 10.17 12.52
C SER A 131 -5.82 10.69 12.20
N ASN A 132 -5.61 11.29 11.02
CA ASN A 132 -4.27 11.64 10.52
C ASN A 132 -3.30 10.46 10.52
N PHE A 133 -3.79 9.29 10.13
CA PHE A 133 -3.01 8.05 10.05
C PHE A 133 -2.39 7.64 11.39
N CYS A 134 -3.07 7.92 12.50
CA CYS A 134 -2.63 7.49 13.83
C CYS A 134 -2.53 5.95 13.89
N GLY A 135 -1.45 5.43 14.47
CA GLY A 135 -1.25 3.99 14.68
C GLY A 135 -0.87 3.18 13.44
N VAL A 136 -0.64 3.83 12.29
CA VAL A 136 -0.14 3.14 11.09
C VAL A 136 1.24 2.55 11.31
N LYS A 137 1.45 1.35 10.78
CA LYS A 137 2.70 0.60 10.93
C LYS A 137 3.73 0.88 9.82
N VAL A 138 3.34 1.58 8.77
CA VAL A 138 4.26 2.10 7.74
C VAL A 138 4.56 3.55 8.04
N ALA A 139 5.73 3.80 8.62
CA ALA A 139 6.19 5.13 8.97
C ALA A 139 6.97 5.76 7.81
N PRO A 140 6.76 7.05 7.50
CA PRO A 140 7.63 7.76 6.58
C PRO A 140 9.06 7.79 7.15
N GLN A 141 10.05 7.51 6.32
CA GLN A 141 11.46 7.67 6.70
C GLN A 141 11.71 9.11 7.15
N THR A 142 11.97 9.36 8.42
CA THR A 142 12.60 10.62 8.80
C THR A 142 13.97 10.64 8.15
N THR A 143 14.16 11.50 7.15
CA THR A 143 15.50 11.81 6.65
C THR A 143 16.32 12.24 7.86
N ALA A 144 17.33 11.45 8.22
CA ALA A 144 18.35 11.92 9.14
C ALA A 144 18.91 13.18 8.47
N GLY A 145 18.65 14.34 9.07
CA GLY A 145 19.25 15.58 8.62
C GLY A 145 20.76 15.35 8.59
N VAL A 146 21.33 15.35 7.40
CA VAL A 146 22.78 15.49 7.23
C VAL A 146 23.09 16.86 7.82
N SER A 147 23.51 16.87 9.09
CA SER A 147 24.17 18.03 9.66
C SER A 147 25.45 18.20 8.85
N ARG A 148 25.60 19.43 8.35
CA ARG A 148 26.61 19.91 7.40
C ARG A 148 28.03 19.44 7.72
#